data_AF-A0A3M1YPQ4-F1
#
_entry.id   AF-A0A3M1YPQ4-F1
#
_cell.length_a   1.000
_cell.length_b   1.000
_cell.length_c   1.000
_cell.angle_alpha   90.00
_cell.angle_beta   90.00
_cell.angle_gamma   90.00
#
_symmetry.space_group_name_H-M   'P 1'
#
loop_
_entity.id
_entity.type
_entity.pdbx_description
1 polymer ?
#
loop_
_entity_poly.entity_id
_entity_poly.type
_entity_poly.pdbx_seq_one_letter_code
_entity_poly.pdbx_strand_id
1 'polypeptide(L)' 'KHKGAGSKFTEEQMEWLRMIRDHIAASVHIDPDDLDYTPFDARGGRGRMWQLFGDDMEKIIEEMNEALVA' A
#
# COMPACT_ATOMS: atom_id res chain seq x y z
N LYS A 1 11.21 -20.04 18.82
CA LYS A 1 10.04 -20.52 18.04
C LYS A 1 9.88 -19.60 16.84
N HIS A 2 10.34 -20.01 15.66
CA HIS A 2 10.23 -19.23 14.43
C HIS A 2 8.75 -19.22 14.06
N LYS A 3 8.09 -18.05 14.15
CA LYS A 3 6.71 -17.88 13.68
C LYS A 3 6.76 -18.08 12.16
N GLY A 4 6.06 -19.10 11.67
CA GLY A 4 6.11 -19.53 10.27
C GLY A 4 5.88 -18.36 9.32
N ALA A 5 6.71 -18.32 8.28
CA ALA A 5 6.64 -17.38 7.17
C ALA A 5 5.43 -17.69 6.26
N GLY A 6 4.21 -17.59 6.80
CA GLY A 6 3.04 -17.29 6.00
C GLY A 6 3.07 -15.80 5.69
N SER A 7 2.84 -15.41 4.43
CA SER A 7 2.73 -13.99 4.07
C SER A 7 1.78 -13.30 5.04
N LYS A 8 2.23 -12.22 5.71
CA LYS A 8 1.39 -11.42 6.62
C LYS A 8 0.18 -10.81 5.91
N PHE A 9 0.23 -10.75 4.59
CA PHE A 9 -0.74 -10.12 3.72
C PHE A 9 -1.37 -11.13 2.76
N THR A 10 -2.64 -10.93 2.43
CA THR A 10 -3.34 -11.63 1.35
C THR A 10 -2.74 -11.28 -0.02
N GLU A 11 -3.05 -12.07 -1.06
CA GLU A 11 -2.60 -11.77 -2.43
C GLU A 11 -2.99 -10.34 -2.85
N GLU A 12 -4.24 -9.95 -2.56
CA GLU A 12 -4.74 -8.63 -2.91
C GLU A 12 -4.05 -7.51 -2.12
N GLN A 13 -3.83 -7.68 -0.82
CA GLN A 13 -3.03 -6.73 -0.04
C GLN A 13 -1.62 -6.62 -0.62
N MET A 14 -0.99 -7.73 -1.00
CA MET A 14 0.34 -7.72 -1.63
C MET A 14 0.35 -7.01 -2.98
N GLU A 15 -0.69 -7.17 -3.80
CA GLU A 15 -0.83 -6.43 -5.06
C GLU A 15 -0.94 -4.92 -4.83
N TRP A 16 -1.68 -4.49 -3.80
CA TRP A 16 -1.76 -3.08 -3.42
C TRP A 16 -0.41 -2.53 -2.95
N LEU A 17 0.31 -3.27 -2.10
CA LEU A 17 1.66 -2.90 -1.68
C LEU A 17 2.63 -2.80 -2.87
N ARG A 18 2.51 -3.68 -3.89
CA ARG A 18 3.32 -3.58 -5.11
C ARG A 18 2.99 -2.32 -5.90
N MET A 19 1.72 -1.99 -6.09
CA MET A 19 1.31 -0.78 -6.80
C MET A 19 1.80 0.49 -6.11
N ILE A 20 1.66 0.56 -4.79
CA ILE A 20 2.13 1.70 -3.99
C ILE A 20 3.66 1.83 -4.13
N ARG A 21 4.40 0.72 -4.02
CA ARG A 21 5.86 0.70 -4.20
C ARG A 21 6.24 1.22 -5.58
N ASP A 22 5.56 0.75 -6.63
CA ASP A 22 5.87 1.13 -8.01
C ASP A 22 5.55 2.62 -8.26
N HIS A 23 4.50 3.15 -7.62
CA HIS A 23 4.21 4.59 -7.62
C HIS A 23 5.34 5.39 -6.95
N ILE A 24 5.70 5.05 -5.70
CA ILE A 24 6.77 5.72 -4.95
C ILE A 24 8.10 5.65 -5.70
N ALA A 25 8.42 4.52 -6.34
CA ALA A 25 9.64 4.40 -7.15
C ALA A 25 9.68 5.38 -8.34
N ALA A 26 8.53 5.84 -8.82
CA ALA A 26 8.41 6.79 -9.92
C ALA A 26 8.23 8.26 -9.45
N SER A 27 7.52 8.49 -8.34
CA SER A 27 7.15 9.83 -7.84
C SER A 27 7.91 10.27 -6.59
N VAL A 28 8.71 9.39 -5.98
CA VAL A 28 9.41 9.53 -4.68
C VAL A 28 8.48 9.53 -3.46
N HIS A 29 7.19 9.78 -3.61
CA HIS A 29 6.26 9.83 -2.47
C HIS A 29 4.83 9.49 -2.91
N ILE A 30 4.01 9.00 -1.99
CA ILE A 30 2.56 8.87 -2.17
C ILE A 30 1.82 9.47 -0.98
N ASP A 31 0.78 10.24 -1.26
CA ASP A 31 -0.20 10.71 -0.28
C ASP A 31 -1.48 9.87 -0.32
N PRO A 32 -2.26 9.80 0.76
CA PRO A 32 -3.55 9.09 0.77
C PRO A 32 -4.53 9.59 -0.32
N ASP A 33 -4.39 10.84 -0.76
CA ASP A 33 -5.17 11.43 -1.84
C ASP A 33 -4.80 10.88 -3.23
N ASP A 34 -3.57 10.38 -3.41
CA ASP A 34 -3.14 9.77 -4.67
C ASP A 34 -3.93 8.47 -4.97
N LEU A 35 -4.51 7.85 -3.93
CA LEU A 35 -5.34 6.67 -4.07
C LEU A 35 -6.68 6.93 -4.77
N ASP A 36 -7.06 8.19 -4.97
CA ASP A 36 -8.26 8.57 -5.73
C ASP A 36 -7.98 8.71 -7.23
N TYR A 37 -6.74 8.49 -7.67
CA TYR A 37 -6.34 8.58 -9.07
C TYR A 37 -5.86 7.24 -9.63
N THR A 38 -5.75 7.16 -10.96
CA THR A 38 -5.26 5.98 -11.67
C THR A 38 -3.80 5.69 -11.29
N PRO A 39 -3.44 4.42 -11.00
CA PRO A 39 -4.22 3.19 -11.22
C PRO A 39 -5.09 2.72 -10.03
N PHE A 40 -5.11 3.43 -8.91
CA PHE A 40 -5.77 2.99 -7.68
C PHE A 40 -7.30 3.11 -7.77
N ASP A 41 -7.80 4.17 -8.38
CA ASP A 41 -9.24 4.43 -8.60
C ASP A 41 -9.94 3.25 -9.30
N ALA A 42 -9.30 2.69 -10.33
CA ALA A 42 -9.78 1.53 -11.07
C ALA A 42 -9.89 0.25 -10.22
N ARG A 43 -9.24 0.23 -9.05
CA ARG A 43 -9.29 -0.88 -8.08
C ARG A 43 -10.15 -0.55 -6.85
N GLY A 44 -10.94 0.53 -6.90
CA GLY A 44 -11.78 0.99 -5.79
C GLY A 44 -11.13 2.04 -4.88
N GLY A 45 -9.94 2.51 -5.27
CA GLY A 45 -9.24 3.64 -4.68
C GLY A 45 -9.05 3.56 -3.18
N ARG A 46 -9.08 4.72 -2.53
CA ARG A 46 -8.94 4.86 -1.07
C ARG A 46 -9.91 3.99 -0.28
N GLY A 47 -11.14 3.82 -0.77
CA GLY A 47 -12.14 2.95 -0.14
C GLY A 47 -11.72 1.47 -0.12
N ARG A 48 -11.08 0.99 -1.21
CA ARG A 48 -10.55 -0.38 -1.24
C ARG A 48 -9.33 -0.53 -0.36
N MET A 49 -8.43 0.46 -0.33
CA MET A 49 -7.29 0.47 0.61
C MET A 49 -7.76 0.36 2.06
N TRP A 50 -8.80 1.13 2.45
CA TRP A 50 -9.40 1.02 3.78
C TRP A 50 -9.97 -0.39 4.03
N GLN A 51 -10.68 -1.00 3.07
CA GLN A 51 -11.21 -2.35 3.26
C GLN A 51 -10.12 -3.41 3.46
N LEU A 52 -8.95 -3.21 2.84
CA LEU A 52 -7.84 -4.14 2.91
C LEU A 52 -7.02 -3.97 4.19
N PHE A 53 -6.79 -2.74 4.64
CA PHE A 53 -5.85 -2.45 5.72
C PHE A 53 -6.47 -1.79 6.96
N GLY A 54 -7.69 -1.28 6.85
CA GLY A 54 -8.42 -0.63 7.94
C GLY A 54 -7.63 0.51 8.56
N ASP A 55 -7.54 0.49 9.88
CA ASP A 55 -6.81 1.50 10.67
C ASP A 55 -5.30 1.51 10.40
N ASP A 56 -4.73 0.43 9.82
CA ASP A 56 -3.32 0.37 9.47
C ASP A 56 -3.00 1.07 8.13
N MET A 57 -4.00 1.58 7.40
CA MET A 57 -3.81 2.19 6.08
C MET A 57 -2.78 3.34 6.11
N GLU A 58 -2.95 4.31 7.02
CA GLU A 58 -2.06 5.48 7.11
C GLU A 58 -0.64 5.06 7.45
N LYS A 59 -0.51 4.18 8.44
CA LYS A 59 0.76 3.61 8.86
C LYS A 59 1.48 2.87 7.72
N ILE A 60 0.76 2.12 6.90
CA ILE A 60 1.35 1.43 5.75
C ILE A 60 1.90 2.43 4.74
N ILE A 61 1.17 3.51 4.46
CA ILE A 61 1.63 4.57 3.55
C ILE A 61 2.90 5.22 4.09
N GLU A 62 2.92 5.56 5.39
CA GLU A 62 4.10 6.12 6.06
C GLU A 62 5.30 5.17 6.00
N GLU A 63 5.14 3.91 6.43
CA GLU A 63 6.20 2.90 6.40
C GLU A 63 6.74 2.66 5.00
N MET A 64 5.88 2.70 3.97
CA MET A 64 6.29 2.51 2.58
C MET A 64 7.05 3.72 2.02
N ASN A 65 6.60 4.94 2.31
CA ASN A 65 7.31 6.15 1.94
C ASN A 65 8.70 6.19 2.61
N GLU A 66 8.78 5.91 3.91
CA GLU A 66 10.06 5.88 4.63
C GLU A 66 11.02 4.81 4.11
N ALA A 67 10.52 3.59 3.88
CA ALA A 67 11.36 2.46 3.51
C ALA A 67 11.91 2.52 2.06
N LEU A 68 11.26 3.26 1.17
CA LEU A 68 11.61 3.32 -0.25
C LEU A 68 12.31 4.63 -0.67
N VAL A 69 12.26 5.65 0.18
CA VAL A 69 12.93 6.95 -0.04
C VAL A 69 14.30 7.01 0.64
N ALA A 70 14.55 6.16 1.65
CA ALA A 70 15.83 6.02 2.33
C ALA A 70 16.90 5.29 1.49
#